data_AF-A0A6V8MEE8-F1
#
_entry.id   AF-A0A6V8MEE8-F1
#
_cell.length_a   1.000
_cell.length_b   1.000
_cell.length_c   1.000
_cell.angle_alpha   90.00
_cell.angle_beta   90.00
_cell.angle_gamma   90.00
#
_symmetry.space_group_name_H-M   'P 1'
#
loop_
_entity.id
_entity.type
_entity.pdbx_description
1 polymer ?
#
loop_
_entity_poly.entity_id
_entity_poly.type
_entity_poly.pdbx_seq_one_letter_code
_entity_poly.pdbx_strand_id
1 'polypeptide(L)'
;MDTFTIDVELEHYYDDRMEMSSREAGRRFYLRAVARWSGTELERYLDRVKAHAAAYSSLNHVLRSPVMHIETPLFLSGLVLLLASFAMLFSGELGTLVALGASAGMVGMLQCLKKLSQYWQEYSVREAVFRELTELLDEPTL
;
A
#
# COMPACT_ATOMS: atom_id res chain seq x y z
N MET A 1 8.99 15.08 21.64
CA MET A 1 7.82 14.30 21.18
C MET A 1 8.36 13.12 20.43
N ASP A 2 8.01 11.92 20.87
CA ASP A 2 8.54 10.68 20.32
C ASP A 2 7.91 10.38 18.95
N THR A 3 8.72 9.91 18.00
CA THR A 3 8.26 9.51 16.65
C THR A 3 7.23 8.40 16.75
N PHE A 4 7.41 7.48 17.70
CA PHE A 4 6.48 6.39 17.98
C PHE A 4 5.06 6.88 18.30
N THR A 5 4.92 8.01 19.00
CA THR A 5 3.60 8.57 19.31
C THR A 5 2.88 9.06 18.05
N ILE A 6 3.63 9.61 17.09
CA ILE A 6 3.07 10.08 15.82
C ILE A 6 2.65 8.87 14.97
N ASP A 7 3.50 7.84 14.90
CA ASP A 7 3.20 6.61 14.16
C ASP A 7 1.92 5.93 14.66
N VAL A 8 1.75 5.83 15.98
CA VAL A 8 0.54 5.27 16.60
C VAL A 8 -0.70 6.11 16.28
N GLU A 9 -0.61 7.44 16.30
CA GLU A 9 -1.76 8.29 15.96
C GLU A 9 -2.12 8.23 14.48
N LEU A 10 -1.14 8.07 13.60
CA LEU A 10 -1.37 7.83 12.17
C LEU A 10 -2.06 6.48 11.92
N GLU A 11 -1.67 5.43 12.67
CA GLU A 11 -2.33 4.13 12.64
C GLU A 11 -3.77 4.22 13.14
N HIS A 12 -4.02 4.88 14.27
CA HIS A 12 -5.39 5.12 14.75
C HIS A 12 -6.24 5.92 13.77
N TYR A 13 -5.68 6.94 13.12
CA TYR A 13 -6.39 7.70 12.10
C TYR A 13 -6.72 6.82 10.88
N TYR A 14 -5.78 5.97 10.45
CA TYR A 14 -6.00 5.05 9.34
C TYR A 14 -7.13 4.06 9.67
N ASP A 15 -7.12 3.46 10.85
CA ASP A 15 -8.16 2.54 11.31
C ASP A 15 -9.53 3.23 11.40
N ASP A 16 -9.58 4.40 12.05
CA ASP A 16 -10.80 5.23 12.08
C ASP A 16 -11.30 5.46 10.64
N ARG A 17 -10.41 5.81 9.70
CA ARG A 17 -10.78 6.11 8.32
C ARG A 17 -11.27 4.90 7.51
N MET A 18 -10.86 3.69 7.87
CA MET A 18 -11.36 2.44 7.29
C MET A 18 -12.76 2.09 7.81
N GLU A 19 -13.10 2.53 9.03
CA GLU A 19 -14.41 2.28 9.64
C GLU A 19 -15.44 3.38 9.37
N MET A 20 -15.00 4.63 9.18
CA MET A 20 -15.90 5.78 9.08
C MET A 20 -15.52 6.79 7.99
N SER A 21 -16.42 7.76 7.78
CA SER A 21 -16.18 8.86 6.84
C SER A 21 -14.98 9.72 7.24
N SER A 22 -14.29 10.27 6.25
CA SER A 22 -13.20 11.24 6.41
C SER A 22 -13.44 12.31 7.45
N ARG A 23 -14.60 12.98 7.37
CA ARG A 23 -14.95 14.08 8.27
C ARG A 23 -15.02 13.65 9.73
N GLU A 24 -15.56 12.47 10.01
CA GLU A 24 -15.68 11.95 11.37
C GLU A 24 -14.33 11.45 11.89
N ALA A 25 -13.53 10.79 11.05
CA ALA A 25 -12.17 10.37 11.40
C ALA A 25 -11.27 11.57 11.71
N GLY A 26 -11.30 12.61 10.87
CA GLY A 26 -10.56 13.87 11.09
C GLY A 26 -11.01 14.57 12.38
N ARG A 27 -12.32 14.60 12.67
CA ARG A 27 -12.84 15.14 13.93
C ARG A 27 -12.33 14.35 15.14
N ARG A 28 -12.36 13.02 15.10
CA ARG A 28 -11.84 12.18 16.20
C ARG A 28 -10.34 12.39 16.42
N PHE A 29 -9.57 12.43 15.34
CA PHE A 29 -8.14 12.74 15.39
C PHE A 29 -7.90 14.10 16.06
N TYR A 30 -8.60 15.14 15.63
CA TYR A 30 -8.44 16.48 16.20
C TYR A 30 -8.84 16.51 17.69
N LEU A 31 -9.96 15.86 18.06
CA LEU A 31 -10.38 15.74 19.45
C LEU A 31 -9.33 15.05 20.34
N ARG A 32 -8.68 13.99 19.84
CA ARG A 32 -7.55 13.35 20.55
C ARG A 32 -6.37 14.30 20.69
N ALA A 33 -6.04 15.04 19.63
CA ALA A 33 -4.93 15.97 19.62
C ALA A 33 -5.12 17.12 20.63
N VAL A 34 -6.29 17.78 20.64
CA VAL A 34 -6.58 18.89 21.57
C VAL A 34 -6.74 18.43 23.02
N ALA A 35 -7.13 17.16 23.25
CA ALA A 35 -7.17 16.60 24.59
C ALA A 35 -5.77 16.41 25.20
N ARG A 36 -4.74 16.28 24.35
CA ARG A 36 -3.37 15.96 24.75
C ARG A 36 -2.41 17.15 24.65
N TRP A 37 -2.65 18.07 23.73
CA TRP A 37 -1.81 19.24 23.47
C TRP A 37 -2.63 20.52 23.38
N SER A 38 -2.02 21.66 23.70
CA SER A 38 -2.70 22.95 23.65
C SER A 38 -1.78 24.07 23.15
N GLY A 39 -2.39 25.11 22.56
CA GLY A 39 -1.68 26.28 22.05
C GLY A 39 -0.57 25.91 21.05
N THR A 40 0.63 26.47 21.25
CA THR A 40 1.77 26.26 20.33
C THR A 40 2.29 24.83 20.28
N GLU A 41 2.00 24.00 21.29
CA GLU A 41 2.38 22.58 21.26
C GLU A 41 1.48 21.79 20.31
N LEU A 42 0.20 22.16 20.21
CA LEU A 42 -0.74 21.55 19.28
C LEU A 42 -0.33 21.85 17.84
N GLU A 43 0.00 23.10 17.51
CA GLU A 43 0.46 23.50 16.18
C GLU A 43 1.70 22.68 15.77
N ARG A 44 2.72 22.61 16.65
CA ARG A 44 3.93 21.80 16.41
C ARG A 44 3.64 20.31 16.28
N TYR A 45 2.62 19.81 16.98
CA TYR A 45 2.19 18.43 16.84
C TYR A 45 1.57 18.19 15.46
N LEU A 46 0.60 19.02 15.07
CA LEU A 46 -0.09 18.91 13.78
C LEU A 46 0.90 19.03 12.61
N ASP A 47 1.84 19.97 12.68
CA ASP A 47 2.90 20.11 11.67
C ASP A 47 3.75 18.83 11.53
N ARG A 48 4.10 18.20 12.65
CA ARG A 48 4.87 16.96 12.63
C ARG A 48 4.07 15.78 12.11
N VAL A 49 2.80 15.65 12.51
CA VAL A 49 1.90 14.62 11.98
C VAL A 49 1.75 14.79 10.48
N LYS A 50 1.53 16.02 10.00
CA LYS A 50 1.44 16.34 8.58
C LYS A 50 2.71 15.92 7.83
N ALA A 51 3.89 16.25 8.34
CA ALA A 51 5.15 15.85 7.73
C ALA A 51 5.30 14.32 7.65
N HIS A 52 4.88 13.59 8.68
CA HIS A 52 4.93 12.12 8.69
C HIS A 52 3.87 11.53 7.75
N ALA A 53 2.64 12.05 7.73
CA ALA A 53 1.60 11.63 6.81
C ALA A 53 2.03 11.81 5.34
N ALA A 54 2.65 12.96 5.01
CA ALA A 54 3.22 13.20 3.69
C ALA A 54 4.34 12.19 3.35
N ALA A 55 5.23 11.88 4.31
CA ALA A 55 6.27 10.88 4.13
C ALA A 55 5.70 9.47 3.90
N TYR A 56 4.70 9.05 4.68
CA TYR A 56 4.01 7.77 4.52
C TYR A 56 3.23 7.71 3.19
N SER A 57 2.57 8.79 2.78
CA SER A 57 1.91 8.86 1.47
C SER A 57 2.92 8.65 0.33
N SER A 58 4.05 9.36 0.35
CA SER A 58 5.14 9.18 -0.62
C SER A 58 5.72 7.77 -0.59
N LEU A 59 5.94 7.19 0.60
CA LEU A 59 6.42 5.82 0.74
C LEU A 59 5.45 4.81 0.13
N ASN A 60 4.15 4.94 0.43
CA ASN A 60 3.12 4.06 -0.13
C ASN A 60 3.01 4.23 -1.66
N HIS A 61 3.19 5.45 -2.18
CA HIS A 61 3.26 5.70 -3.62
C HIS A 61 4.39 4.90 -4.28
N VAL A 62 5.57 4.87 -3.65
CA VAL A 62 6.71 4.07 -4.14
C VAL A 62 6.43 2.57 -4.02
N LEU A 63 5.92 2.11 -2.88
CA LEU A 63 5.60 0.70 -2.62
C LEU A 63 4.47 0.18 -3.50
N ARG A 64 3.62 1.06 -4.04
CA ARG A 64 2.63 0.70 -5.05
C ARG A 64 3.27 0.19 -6.34
N SER A 65 4.52 0.53 -6.63
CA SER A 65 5.23 0.03 -7.82
C SER A 65 5.40 -1.49 -7.75
N PRO A 66 5.00 -2.25 -8.80
CA PRO A 66 5.14 -3.70 -8.80
C PRO A 66 6.60 -4.14 -8.69
N VAL A 67 7.56 -3.33 -9.17
CA VAL A 67 9.00 -3.66 -9.17
C VAL A 67 9.58 -3.76 -7.76
N MET A 68 8.92 -3.15 -6.77
CA MET A 68 9.35 -3.22 -5.37
C MET A 68 9.04 -4.56 -4.70
N HIS A 69 8.27 -5.43 -5.36
CA HIS A 69 7.79 -6.71 -4.81
C HIS A 69 8.50 -7.90 -5.44
N ILE A 70 8.89 -8.87 -4.61
CA ILE A 70 9.57 -10.10 -5.05
C ILE A 70 8.68 -10.99 -5.93
N GLU A 71 7.36 -10.81 -5.83
CA GLU A 71 6.38 -11.48 -6.68
C GLU A 71 6.51 -11.09 -8.15
N THR A 72 7.05 -9.91 -8.47
CA THR A 72 7.23 -9.45 -9.86
C THR A 72 8.23 -10.29 -10.66
N PRO A 73 9.49 -10.51 -10.22
CA PRO A 73 10.40 -11.41 -10.93
C PRO A 73 9.89 -12.86 -10.97
N LEU A 74 9.17 -13.32 -9.94
CA LEU A 74 8.53 -14.65 -9.93
C LEU A 74 7.41 -14.76 -10.97
N PHE A 75 6.58 -13.72 -11.08
CA PHE A 75 5.56 -13.62 -12.12
C PHE A 75 6.17 -13.62 -13.52
N LEU A 76 7.20 -12.78 -13.75
CA LEU A 76 7.86 -12.65 -15.04
C LEU A 76 8.57 -13.96 -15.46
N SER A 77 9.26 -14.63 -14.55
CA SER A 77 9.90 -15.91 -14.84
C SER A 77 8.87 -17.00 -15.16
N GLY A 78 7.76 -17.06 -14.42
CA GLY A 78 6.63 -17.94 -14.74
C GLY A 78 6.03 -17.65 -16.12
N LEU A 79 5.88 -16.37 -16.49
CA LEU A 79 5.36 -15.95 -17.79
C LEU A 79 6.28 -16.36 -18.94
N VAL A 80 7.59 -16.18 -18.79
CA VAL A 80 8.59 -16.59 -19.79
C VAL A 80 8.56 -18.10 -19.98
N LEU A 81 8.52 -18.88 -18.89
CA LEU A 81 8.44 -20.35 -18.95
C LEU A 81 7.15 -20.82 -19.63
N LEU A 82 6.02 -20.16 -19.36
CA LEU A 82 4.74 -20.45 -20.01
C LEU A 82 4.81 -20.21 -21.52
N LEU A 83 5.33 -19.05 -21.94
CA LEU A 83 5.47 -18.70 -23.36
C LEU A 83 6.43 -19.64 -24.09
N ALA A 84 7.56 -20.00 -23.47
CA ALA A 84 8.51 -20.97 -24.02
C ALA A 84 7.87 -22.36 -24.18
N SER A 85 7.07 -22.78 -23.19
CA SER A 85 6.32 -24.04 -23.25
C SER A 85 5.30 -24.05 -24.39
N PHE A 86 4.59 -22.94 -24.62
CA PHE A 86 3.70 -22.83 -25.78
C PHE A 86 4.48 -22.91 -27.10
N ALA A 87 5.58 -22.18 -27.23
CA ALA A 87 6.40 -22.18 -28.44
C ALA A 87 6.92 -23.58 -28.80
N MET A 88 7.43 -24.32 -27.81
CA MET A 88 7.90 -25.69 -28.00
C MET A 88 6.78 -26.70 -28.33
N LEU A 89 5.53 -26.39 -27.98
CA LEU A 89 4.39 -27.28 -28.20
C LEU A 89 3.94 -27.17 -29.65
N PHE A 90 4.01 -25.96 -30.21
CA PHE A 90 3.79 -25.71 -31.63
C PHE A 90 4.94 -26.19 -32.52
N SER A 91 6.18 -26.29 -32.01
CA SER A 91 7.31 -26.88 -32.76
C SER A 91 7.31 -28.42 -32.77
N GLY A 92 6.41 -29.06 -32.01
CA GLY A 92 6.32 -30.53 -31.94
C GLY A 92 7.40 -31.19 -31.09
N GLU A 93 8.16 -30.40 -30.31
CA GLU A 93 9.30 -30.88 -29.52
C GLU A 93 8.90 -31.31 -28.09
N LEU A 94 7.62 -31.20 -27.72
CA LEU A 94 7.17 -31.33 -26.32
C LEU A 94 6.45 -32.64 -25.99
N GLY A 95 6.94 -33.33 -24.95
CA GLY A 95 6.27 -34.44 -24.27
C GLY A 95 5.29 -33.99 -23.17
N THR A 96 4.30 -34.82 -22.87
CA THR A 96 3.20 -34.61 -21.89
C THR A 96 3.66 -34.19 -20.48
N LEU A 97 4.87 -34.57 -20.06
CA LEU A 97 5.47 -34.20 -18.77
C LEU A 97 5.73 -32.70 -18.62
N VAL A 98 6.11 -32.02 -19.70
CA VAL A 98 6.39 -30.58 -19.66
C VAL A 98 5.10 -29.76 -19.74
N ALA A 99 4.05 -30.28 -20.40
CA ALA A 99 2.71 -29.70 -20.33
C ALA A 99 2.15 -29.72 -18.90
N LEU A 100 2.39 -30.79 -18.14
CA LEU A 100 2.04 -30.87 -16.71
C LEU A 100 2.88 -29.91 -15.86
N GLY A 101 4.20 -29.80 -16.09
CA GLY A 101 5.07 -28.84 -15.41
C GLY A 101 4.67 -27.37 -15.66
N ALA A 102 4.29 -27.04 -16.90
CA ALA A 102 3.81 -25.71 -17.27
C ALA A 102 2.51 -25.33 -16.54
N SER A 103 1.62 -26.30 -16.28
CA SER A 103 0.39 -26.06 -15.52
C SER A 103 0.64 -25.70 -14.05
N ALA A 104 1.62 -26.33 -13.40
CA ALA A 104 2.02 -25.98 -12.03
C ALA A 104 2.67 -24.59 -11.94
N GLY A 105 3.52 -24.24 -12.93
CA GLY A 105 4.10 -22.90 -13.05
C GLY A 105 3.06 -21.80 -13.27
N MET A 106 2.00 -22.10 -14.04
CA MET A 106 0.89 -21.17 -14.27
C MET A 106 0.13 -20.85 -12.98
N VAL A 107 -0.11 -21.84 -12.12
CA VAL A 107 -0.76 -21.61 -10.81
C VAL A 107 0.08 -20.68 -9.94
N GLY A 108 1.40 -20.92 -9.84
CA GLY A 108 2.31 -20.05 -9.09
C GLY A 108 2.36 -18.62 -9.64
N MET A 109 2.36 -18.46 -10.97
CA MET A 109 2.30 -17.16 -11.64
C MET A 109 1.00 -16.41 -11.31
N LEU A 110 -0.15 -17.08 -11.36
CA LEU A 110 -1.45 -16.47 -11.02
C LEU A 110 -1.52 -16.05 -9.55
N GLN A 111 -0.91 -16.81 -8.64
CA GLN A 111 -0.80 -16.42 -7.23
C GLN A 111 0.06 -15.17 -7.05
N CYS A 112 1.19 -15.07 -7.76
CA CYS A 112 2.03 -13.86 -7.75
C CYS A 112 1.27 -12.65 -8.27
N LEU A 113 0.52 -12.81 -9.38
CA LEU A 113 -0.31 -11.75 -9.93
C LEU A 113 -1.39 -11.28 -8.95
N LYS A 114 -2.06 -12.23 -8.27
CA LYS A 114 -3.05 -11.91 -7.24
C LYS A 114 -2.43 -11.10 -6.10
N LYS A 115 -1.27 -11.50 -5.59
CA LYS A 115 -0.55 -10.78 -4.54
C LYS A 115 -0.13 -9.37 -4.98
N LEU A 116 0.43 -9.23 -6.18
CA LEU A 116 0.79 -7.92 -6.73
C LEU A 116 -0.42 -7.00 -6.83
N SER A 117 -1.57 -7.53 -7.26
CA SER A 117 -2.83 -6.77 -7.27
C SER A 117 -3.27 -6.35 -5.87
N GLN A 118 -3.09 -7.21 -4.87
CA GLN A 118 -3.42 -6.90 -3.47
C GLN A 118 -2.51 -5.80 -2.92
N TYR A 119 -1.19 -5.89 -3.14
CA TYR A 119 -0.25 -4.83 -2.75
C TYR A 119 -0.58 -3.51 -3.43
N TRP A 120 -0.87 -3.54 -4.72
CA TRP A 120 -1.24 -2.34 -5.46
C TRP A 120 -2.48 -1.65 -4.87
N GLN A 121 -3.50 -2.43 -4.53
CA GLN A 121 -4.71 -1.94 -3.88
C GLN A 121 -4.41 -1.39 -2.48
N GLU A 122 -3.75 -2.17 -1.63
CA GLU A 122 -3.46 -1.80 -0.24
C GLU A 122 -2.63 -0.51 -0.16
N TYR A 123 -1.53 -0.42 -0.92
CA TYR A 123 -0.70 0.77 -0.92
C TYR A 123 -1.42 1.97 -1.53
N SER A 124 -2.28 1.78 -2.53
CA SER A 124 -3.09 2.89 -3.07
C SER A 124 -4.09 3.45 -2.06
N VAL A 125 -4.70 2.58 -1.24
CA VAL A 125 -5.63 3.00 -0.18
C VAL A 125 -4.87 3.74 0.91
N ARG A 126 -3.75 3.19 1.39
CA ARG A 126 -2.90 3.86 2.39
C ARG A 126 -2.37 5.21 1.91
N GLU A 127 -1.90 5.29 0.66
CA GLU A 127 -1.46 6.54 0.03
C GLU A 127 -2.57 7.59 0.03
N ALA A 128 -3.79 7.20 -0.37
CA ALA A 128 -4.94 8.09 -0.41
C ALA A 128 -5.34 8.60 0.98
N VAL A 129 -5.38 7.72 1.99
CA VAL A 129 -5.74 8.08 3.37
C VAL A 129 -4.76 9.07 3.99
N PHE A 130 -3.44 8.84 3.83
CA PHE A 130 -2.44 9.75 4.40
C PHE A 130 -2.33 11.06 3.62
N ARG A 131 -2.57 11.03 2.31
CA ARG A 131 -2.68 12.25 1.50
C ARG A 131 -3.88 13.09 1.95
N GLU A 132 -5.03 12.46 2.15
CA GLU A 132 -6.23 13.10 2.67
C GLU A 132 -5.99 13.74 4.06
N LEU A 133 -5.29 13.04 4.96
CA LEU A 133 -4.91 13.62 6.26
C LEU A 133 -4.03 14.86 6.10
N THR A 134 -3.07 14.82 5.16
CA THR A 134 -2.19 15.95 4.88
C THR A 134 -3.00 17.16 4.39
N GLU A 135 -3.99 16.93 3.52
CA GLU A 135 -4.89 17.96 3.00
C GLU A 135 -5.79 18.54 4.12
N LEU A 136 -6.35 17.69 5.00
CA LEU A 136 -7.13 18.12 6.17
C LEU A 136 -6.33 18.99 7.15
N LEU A 137 -5.04 18.70 7.31
CA LEU A 137 -4.14 19.47 8.16
C LEU A 137 -3.61 20.75 7.50
N ASP A 138 -3.79 20.90 6.18
CA ASP A 138 -3.45 22.11 5.43
C ASP A 138 -4.60 23.13 5.39
N GLU A 139 -5.84 22.68 5.58
CA GLU A 139 -6.98 23.59 5.64
C GLU A 139 -6.92 24.45 6.91
N PRO A 140 -6.95 25.80 6.81
CA PRO A 140 -6.83 26.72 7.94
C PRO A 140 -8.08 26.76 8.84
N THR A 141 -8.93 25.73 8.81
CA THR A 141 -10.23 25.69 9.48
C THR A 141 -10.50 24.35 10.15
N LEU A 142 -9.83 24.14 11.29
CA LEU A 142 -10.37 23.40 12.44
C LEU A 142 -10.38 24.32 13.65
#